data_AF-A0A1C2I7U2-F1
#
_entry.id   AF-A0A1C2I7U2-F1
#
_cell.length_a   1.000
_cell.length_b   1.000
_cell.length_c   1.000
_cell.angle_alpha   90.00
_cell.angle_beta   90.00
_cell.angle_gamma   90.00
#
_symmetry.space_group_name_H-M   'P 1'
#
loop_
_entity.id
_entity.type
_entity.pdbx_description
1 polymer ?
#
loop_
_entity_poly.entity_id
_entity_poly.type
_entity_poly.pdbx_seq_one_letter_code
_entity_poly.pdbx_strand_id
1 'polypeptide(L)'
;MVLFFDKGAPTRKVWYYQLNPGRNMGKTNPLNDNDLAEFVALQKTKADSPQSWTVDVSGIDTRTYDLSVKNPNSGDEKVLRSPEEILDEIAALDAESAEVLAAIRGLL
;
A
#
# COMPACT_ATOMS: atom_id res chain seq x y z
N MET A 1 -9.22 2.56 -8.42
CA MET A 1 -8.66 3.84 -8.91
C MET A 1 -9.81 4.67 -9.48
N VAL A 2 -9.85 5.97 -9.18
CA VAL A 2 -10.82 6.92 -9.74
C VAL A 2 -10.04 8.01 -10.45
N LEU A 3 -10.43 8.35 -11.68
CA LEU A 3 -9.76 9.35 -12.50
C LEU A 3 -10.64 10.58 -12.67
N PHE A 4 -10.02 11.76 -12.48
CA PHE A 4 -10.62 13.06 -12.75
C PHE A 4 -9.79 13.74 -13.83
N PHE A 5 -10.43 14.13 -14.93
CA PHE A 5 -9.74 14.76 -16.05
C PHE A 5 -10.68 15.70 -16.80
N ASP A 6 -10.09 16.70 -17.44
CA ASP A 6 -10.78 17.64 -18.30
C ASP A 6 -10.57 17.28 -19.77
N LYS A 7 -11.59 17.51 -20.60
CA LYS A 7 -11.46 17.34 -22.05
C LYS A 7 -10.87 18.59 -22.68
N GLY A 8 -9.95 18.42 -23.63
CA GLY A 8 -9.53 19.48 -24.54
C GLY A 8 -8.24 20.21 -24.17
N ALA A 9 -7.57 19.83 -23.08
CA ALA A 9 -6.24 20.34 -22.73
C ALA A 9 -5.28 19.19 -22.38
N PRO A 10 -4.00 19.28 -22.77
CA PRO A 10 -3.00 18.31 -22.37
C PRO A 10 -2.70 18.42 -20.87
N THR A 11 -2.68 17.28 -20.18
CA THR A 11 -2.28 17.20 -18.77
C THR A 11 -0.81 17.60 -18.62
N ARG A 12 -0.53 18.47 -17.66
CA ARG A 12 0.85 18.85 -17.27
C ARG A 12 1.29 18.17 -15.98
N LYS A 13 0.36 18.04 -15.03
CA LYS A 13 0.59 17.43 -13.73
C LYS A 13 -0.58 16.54 -13.36
N VAL A 14 -0.29 15.45 -12.66
CA VAL A 14 -1.28 14.57 -12.04
C VAL A 14 -1.16 14.72 -10.53
N TRP A 15 -2.28 15.03 -9.88
CA TRP A 15 -2.38 15.04 -8.42
C TRP A 15 -3.00 13.71 -7.98
N TYR A 16 -2.27 12.99 -7.14
CA TYR A 16 -2.68 11.70 -6.58
C TYR A 16 -3.21 11.90 -5.17
N TYR A 17 -4.21 11.10 -4.81
CA TYR A 17 -4.70 11.00 -3.44
C TYR A 17 -4.88 9.52 -3.09
N GLN A 18 -4.21 9.08 -2.03
CA GLN A 18 -4.36 7.75 -1.47
C GLN A 18 -5.31 7.83 -0.28
N LEU A 19 -6.49 7.22 -0.40
CA LEU A 19 -7.43 7.18 0.72
C LEU A 19 -6.92 6.23 1.82
N ASN A 20 -6.72 6.77 3.02
CA ASN A 20 -6.50 5.99 4.23
C ASN A 20 -7.54 6.38 5.30
N PRO A 21 -8.61 5.60 5.48
CA PRO A 21 -9.65 5.92 6.46
C PRO A 21 -9.23 5.59 7.91
N GLY A 22 -8.05 5.01 8.12
CA GLY A 22 -7.56 4.63 9.46
C GLY A 22 -8.35 3.50 10.13
N ARG A 23 -9.28 2.85 9.42
CA ARG A 23 -10.15 1.79 9.91
C ARG A 23 -10.43 0.74 8.84
N ASN A 24 -10.78 -0.47 9.26
CA ASN A 24 -11.20 -1.53 8.34
C ASN A 24 -12.62 -1.28 7.83
N MET A 25 -12.85 -1.43 6.54
CA MET A 25 -14.17 -1.25 5.92
C MET A 25 -14.88 -2.60 5.77
N GLY A 26 -16.20 -2.61 5.96
CA GLY A 26 -17.03 -3.81 5.84
C GLY A 26 -18.53 -3.51 5.89
N LYS A 27 -19.38 -4.55 5.89
CA LYS A 27 -20.84 -4.39 5.88
C LYS A 27 -21.37 -3.55 7.05
N THR A 28 -20.79 -3.72 8.23
CA THR A 28 -21.15 -2.98 9.45
C THR A 28 -20.32 -1.71 9.65
N ASN A 29 -19.33 -1.46 8.79
CA ASN A 29 -18.43 -0.31 8.86
C ASN A 29 -18.18 0.24 7.44
N PRO A 30 -19.21 0.75 6.74
CA PRO A 30 -19.09 1.16 5.35
C PRO A 30 -18.27 2.46 5.22
N LEU A 31 -17.75 2.68 4.01
CA LEU A 31 -17.24 3.97 3.57
C LEU A 31 -18.36 5.02 3.67
N ASN A 32 -18.02 6.22 4.16
CA ASN A 32 -18.95 7.34 4.26
C ASN A 32 -18.24 8.68 3.97
N ASP A 33 -19.03 9.75 3.94
CA ASP A 33 -18.56 11.09 3.55
C ASP A 33 -17.43 11.63 4.44
N ASN A 34 -17.38 11.24 5.72
CA ASN A 34 -16.32 11.69 6.62
C ASN A 34 -14.95 11.11 6.22
N ASP A 35 -14.92 9.90 5.64
CA ASP A 35 -13.66 9.31 5.15
C ASP A 35 -13.10 10.10 3.94
N LEU A 36 -13.96 10.82 3.21
CA LEU A 36 -13.60 11.60 2.03
C LEU A 36 -13.47 13.11 2.32
N ALA A 37 -13.70 13.56 3.55
CA ALA A 37 -13.73 14.98 3.88
C ALA A 37 -12.40 15.69 3.56
N GLU A 38 -11.26 15.05 3.86
CA GLU A 38 -9.94 15.58 3.53
C GLU A 38 -9.72 15.65 2.01
N PHE A 39 -10.07 14.59 1.28
CA PHE A 39 -10.01 14.58 -0.19
C PHE A 39 -10.77 15.77 -0.78
N VAL A 40 -12.02 15.99 -0.35
CA VAL A 40 -12.86 17.09 -0.87
C VAL A 40 -12.27 18.46 -0.51
N ALA A 41 -11.64 18.60 0.65
CA ALA A 41 -10.95 19.84 1.03
C ALA A 41 -9.72 20.09 0.16
N LEU A 42 -8.84 19.09 0.02
CA LEU A 42 -7.58 19.21 -0.73
C LEU A 42 -7.79 19.27 -2.24
N GLN A 43 -8.79 18.59 -2.79
CA GLN A 43 -9.07 18.57 -4.24
C GLN A 43 -9.27 19.99 -4.79
N LYS A 44 -9.83 20.92 -4.00
CA LYS A 44 -10.08 22.31 -4.41
C LYS A 44 -8.80 23.06 -4.79
N THR A 45 -7.71 22.78 -4.07
CA THR A 45 -6.41 23.43 -4.27
C THR A 45 -5.36 22.50 -4.86
N LYS A 46 -5.64 21.19 -4.88
CA LYS A 46 -4.70 20.11 -5.19
C LYS A 46 -3.42 20.23 -4.37
N ALA A 47 -3.55 20.60 -3.09
CA ALA A 47 -2.41 20.72 -2.19
C ALA A 47 -1.88 19.33 -1.83
N ASP A 48 -0.55 19.22 -1.71
CA ASP A 48 0.12 17.99 -1.29
C ASP A 48 -0.02 17.80 0.24
N SER A 49 -0.04 16.55 0.67
CA SER A 49 -0.22 16.11 2.06
C SER A 49 0.40 14.72 2.28
N PRO A 50 0.39 14.15 3.49
CA PRO A 50 0.81 12.75 3.69
C PRO A 50 0.03 11.74 2.84
N GLN A 51 -1.20 12.07 2.43
CA GLN A 51 -2.06 11.22 1.59
C GLN A 51 -2.14 11.71 0.13
N SER A 52 -1.49 12.83 -0.23
CA SER A 52 -1.61 13.38 -1.59
C SER A 52 -0.33 14.02 -2.11
N TRP A 53 -0.05 13.85 -3.39
CA TRP A 53 1.19 14.33 -3.99
C TRP A 53 1.00 14.62 -5.47
N THR A 54 1.81 15.55 -5.98
CA THR A 54 1.77 15.97 -7.37
C THR A 54 2.96 15.41 -8.15
N VAL A 55 2.71 14.86 -9.33
CA VAL A 55 3.73 14.36 -10.26
C VAL A 55 3.61 15.09 -11.58
N ASP A 56 4.74 15.54 -12.13
CA ASP A 56 4.79 16.07 -13.48
C ASP A 56 4.60 14.94 -14.50
N VAL A 57 3.88 15.19 -15.59
CA VAL A 57 3.69 14.17 -16.64
C VAL A 57 5.01 13.71 -17.23
N SER A 58 6.06 14.53 -17.22
CA SER A 58 7.41 14.10 -17.64
C SER A 58 8.02 13.02 -16.74
N GLY A 59 7.53 12.88 -15.50
CA GLY A 59 7.94 11.85 -14.55
C GLY A 59 7.17 10.53 -14.70
N ILE A 60 6.17 10.47 -15.58
CA ILE A 60 5.41 9.25 -15.88
C ILE A 60 6.07 8.56 -17.07
N ASP A 61 6.19 7.22 -17.02
CA ASP A 61 6.71 6.45 -18.16
C ASP A 61 5.81 6.65 -19.38
N THR A 62 6.31 7.37 -20.38
CA THR A 62 5.56 7.71 -21.60
C THR A 62 5.41 6.54 -22.57
N ARG A 63 6.06 5.40 -22.31
CA ARG A 63 5.87 4.18 -23.11
C ARG A 63 4.64 3.40 -22.67
N THR A 64 4.36 3.39 -21.36
CA THR A 64 3.31 2.58 -20.76
C THR A 64 2.17 3.42 -20.20
N TYR A 65 2.44 4.70 -19.90
CA TYR A 65 1.56 5.62 -19.18
C TYR A 65 1.00 5.01 -17.88
N ASP A 66 1.86 4.29 -17.15
CA ASP A 66 1.49 3.70 -15.88
C ASP A 66 1.23 4.79 -14.82
N LEU A 67 -0.03 4.85 -14.36
CA LEU A 67 -0.49 5.77 -13.33
C LEU A 67 -0.53 5.14 -11.94
N SER A 68 0.05 3.96 -11.75
CA SER A 68 0.14 3.27 -10.45
C SER A 68 1.26 3.82 -9.54
N VAL A 69 1.45 5.14 -9.57
CA VAL A 69 2.47 5.83 -8.77
C VAL A 69 2.21 5.59 -7.29
N LYS A 70 3.25 5.16 -6.58
CA LYS A 70 3.21 4.92 -5.13
C LYS A 70 3.29 6.22 -4.35
N ASN A 71 2.67 6.24 -3.17
CA ASN A 71 2.76 7.38 -2.26
C ASN A 71 4.22 7.54 -1.78
N PRO A 72 4.90 8.66 -2.07
CA PRO A 72 6.26 8.88 -1.59
C PRO A 72 6.32 9.15 -0.08
N ASN A 73 5.18 9.46 0.55
CA ASN A 73 5.06 9.83 1.96
C ASN A 73 4.65 8.66 2.85
N SER A 74 4.25 7.51 2.29
CA SER A 74 4.12 6.28 3.06
C SER A 74 5.54 5.82 3.35
N GLY A 75 6.06 6.16 4.54
CA GLY A 75 7.41 5.77 4.97
C GLY A 75 7.67 4.27 4.76
N ASP A 76 8.95 3.91 4.76
CA ASP A 76 9.45 2.58 4.36
C ASP A 76 8.47 1.46 4.72
N GLU A 77 7.94 0.81 3.67
CA GLU A 77 7.16 -0.42 3.78
C GLU A 77 7.85 -1.29 4.83
N LYS A 78 7.11 -1.73 5.86
CA LYS A 78 7.62 -2.59 6.93
C LYS A 78 8.57 -3.60 6.31
N VAL A 79 9.84 -3.61 6.76
CA VAL A 79 10.86 -4.55 6.28
C VAL A 79 10.23 -5.93 6.21
N LEU A 80 9.91 -6.35 4.99
CA LEU A 80 9.39 -7.68 4.74
C LEU A 80 10.58 -8.61 4.96
N ARG A 81 10.39 -9.69 5.73
CA ARG A 81 11.38 -10.76 5.81
C ARG A 81 11.68 -11.23 4.39
N SER A 82 12.96 -11.39 4.09
CA SER A 82 13.39 -12.00 2.84
C SER A 82 12.90 -13.46 2.76
N PRO A 83 12.71 -14.00 1.55
CA PRO A 83 12.42 -15.42 1.37
C PRO A 83 13.44 -16.33 2.09
N GLU A 84 14.71 -15.94 2.08
CA GLU A 84 15.81 -16.66 2.75
C GLU A 84 15.60 -16.71 4.27
N GLU A 85 15.33 -15.58 4.91
CA GLU A 85 15.04 -15.53 6.35
C GLU A 85 13.80 -16.38 6.72
N ILE A 86 12.78 -16.38 5.85
CA ILE A 86 11.59 -17.20 6.05
C ILE A 86 11.94 -18.70 5.97
N LEU A 87 12.78 -19.11 5.03
CA LEU A 87 13.20 -20.50 4.87
C LEU A 87 14.09 -20.97 6.03
N ASP A 88 14.99 -20.13 6.52
CA ASP A 88 15.85 -20.44 7.66
C ASP A 88 15.02 -20.66 8.94
N GLU A 89 13.99 -19.83 9.16
CA GLU A 89 13.06 -20.00 10.29
C GLU A 89 12.24 -21.28 10.17
N ILE A 90 11.77 -21.64 8.97
CA ILE A 90 11.07 -22.90 8.73
C ILE A 90 11.98 -24.09 9.07
N ALA A 91 13.23 -24.08 8.59
CA ALA A 91 14.17 -25.16 8.84
C ALA A 91 14.50 -25.32 10.35
N ALA A 92 14.62 -24.20 11.07
CA ALA A 92 14.82 -24.21 12.51
C ALA A 92 13.63 -24.80 13.27
N LEU A 93 12.41 -24.41 12.91
CA LEU A 93 11.16 -24.93 13.51
C LEU A 93 10.96 -26.42 13.21
N ASP A 94 11.33 -26.88 12.02
CA ASP A 94 11.28 -28.30 11.66
C ASP A 94 12.28 -29.13 12.47
N ALA A 95 13.49 -28.60 12.73
CA ALA A 95 14.48 -29.26 13.57
C ALA A 95 14.00 -29.39 15.03
N GLU A 96 13.46 -28.31 15.60
CA GLU A 96 12.86 -28.34 16.95
C GLU A 96 11.71 -29.38 17.02
N SER A 97 10.84 -29.37 16.00
CA SER A 97 9.74 -30.34 15.90
C SER A 97 10.25 -31.80 15.85
N ALA A 98 11.34 -32.05 15.11
CA ALA A 98 11.95 -33.37 15.02
C ALA A 98 12.51 -33.85 16.38
N GLU A 99 13.13 -32.97 17.16
CA GLU A 99 13.60 -33.27 18.51
C GLU A 99 12.45 -33.65 19.45
N VAL A 100 11.37 -32.85 19.43
CA VAL A 100 10.17 -33.13 20.24
C VAL A 100 9.53 -34.48 19.86
N LEU A 101 9.43 -34.78 18.56
CA LEU A 101 8.90 -36.06 18.08
C LEU A 101 9.78 -37.25 18.48
N ALA A 102 11.11 -37.09 18.48
CA ALA A 102 12.04 -38.11 18.92
C ALA A 102 11.90 -38.42 20.42
N ALA A 103 11.74 -37.38 21.25
CA ALA A 103 11.52 -37.53 22.68
C ALA A 103 10.22 -38.32 22.98
N ILE A 104 9.13 -38.01 22.28
CA ILE A 104 7.85 -38.74 22.42
C ILE A 104 8.02 -40.22 22.03
N ARG A 105 8.75 -40.52 20.94
CA ARG A 105 9.01 -41.90 20.52
C ARG A 105 9.81 -42.69 21.56
N GLY A 106 10.71 -42.06 22.30
CA GLY A 106 11.49 -42.71 23.35
C GLY A 106 10.69 -43.09 24.62
N LEU A 107 9.45 -42.61 24.75
CA LEU A 107 8.55 -42.92 25.87
C LEU A 107 7.59 -44.08 25.56
N LEU A 108 7.60 -44.60 24.34
CA LEU A 108 6.85 -45.77 23.88
C LEU A 108 7.71 -47.03 23.95
#